data_AF-A0A9D3MNP6-F1
#
_entry.id   AF-A0A9D3MNP6-F1
#
_cell.length_a   1.000
_cell.length_b   1.000
_cell.length_c   1.000
_cell.angle_alpha   90.00
_cell.angle_beta   90.00
_cell.angle_gamma   90.00
#
_symmetry.space_group_name_H-M   'P 1'
#
loop_
_entity.id
_entity.type
_entity.pdbx_description
1 polymer ?
#
loop_
_entity_poly.entity_id
_entity_poly.type
_entity_poly.pdbx_seq_one_letter_code
_entity_poly.pdbx_strand_id
1 'polypeptide(L)'
;MGSVSDLAHCERIRSACAAYGVPCSLRVSSAHKGPDETLHIKAQYEGDGVPTVFVAVAGRSNGLGPVMSGNTMYPVINCPPLTPDWGAQDVWSSLRMPVGHK
;
A
#
# COMPACT_ATOMS: atom_id res chain seq x y z
N MET A 1 4.68 3.13 -0.62
CA MET A 1 4.03 4.31 -1.23
C MET A 1 4.30 4.36 -2.73
N GLY A 2 3.34 4.85 -3.52
CA GLY A 2 3.43 4.97 -4.98
C GLY A 2 4.35 6.09 -5.46
N SER A 3 4.54 7.13 -4.64
CA SER A 3 5.34 8.31 -4.95
C SER A 3 5.99 8.85 -3.67
N VAL A 4 7.19 9.44 -3.81
CA VAL A 4 7.88 10.12 -2.69
C VAL A 4 7.09 11.32 -2.18
N SER A 5 6.21 11.91 -3.01
CA SER A 5 5.31 12.99 -2.59
C SER A 5 4.39 12.60 -1.43
N ASP A 6 4.13 11.30 -1.24
CA ASP A 6 3.25 10.79 -0.20
C ASP A 6 3.98 10.50 1.12
N LEU A 7 5.28 10.80 1.21
CA LEU A 7 6.12 10.48 2.37
C LEU A 7 5.54 11.03 3.69
N ALA A 8 5.09 12.28 3.71
CA ALA A 8 4.51 12.89 4.91
C ALA A 8 3.23 12.16 5.38
N HIS A 9 2.47 11.56 4.46
CA HIS A 9 1.32 10.73 4.82
C HIS A 9 1.80 9.40 5.44
N CYS A 10 2.77 8.74 4.83
CA CYS A 10 3.35 7.49 5.34
C CYS A 10 4.04 7.65 6.69
N GLU A 11 4.65 8.80 6.96
CA GLU A 11 5.29 9.09 8.25
C GLU A 11 4.29 9.13 9.41
N ARG A 12 3.06 9.59 9.15
CA ARG A 12 1.98 9.53 10.15
C ARG A 12 1.58 8.09 10.46
N ILE A 13 1.54 7.22 9.45
CA ILE A 13 1.29 5.78 9.62
C ILE A 13 2.39 5.15 10.47
N ARG A 14 3.67 5.40 10.11
CA ARG A 14 4.83 4.90 10.85
C ARG A 14 4.82 5.37 12.32
N SER A 15 4.52 6.64 12.55
CA SER A 15 4.43 7.22 13.89
C SER A 15 3.31 6.58 14.72
N ALA A 16 2.15 6.32 14.11
CA ALA A 16 1.05 5.61 14.75
C ALA A 16 1.45 4.16 15.10
N CYS A 17 2.09 3.43 14.18
CA CYS A 17 2.59 2.07 14.45
C CYS A 17 3.59 2.05 15.62
N ALA A 18 4.50 3.03 15.68
CA ALA A 18 5.48 3.14 16.75
C ALA A 18 4.83 3.31 18.14
N ALA A 19 3.72 4.06 18.23
CA ALA A 19 2.96 4.20 19.48
C ALA A 19 2.38 2.88 20.00
N TYR A 20 2.18 1.88 19.13
CA TYR A 20 1.76 0.53 19.48
C TYR A 20 2.92 -0.48 19.54
N GLY A 21 4.17 -0.04 19.41
CA GLY A 21 5.34 -0.91 19.42
C GLY A 21 5.47 -1.80 18.17
N VAL A 22 4.82 -1.44 17.06
CA VAL A 22 4.86 -2.21 15.80
C VAL A 22 5.95 -1.63 14.89
N PRO A 23 7.01 -2.39 14.54
CA PRO A 23 8.01 -1.95 13.57
C PRO A 23 7.37 -1.64 12.21
N CYS A 24 7.71 -0.49 11.61
CA CYS A 24 7.12 -0.06 10.34
C CYS A 24 8.21 0.44 9.37
N SER A 25 8.36 -0.28 8.26
CA SER A 25 9.30 0.03 7.18
C SER A 25 8.61 0.80 6.06
N LEU A 26 9.25 1.85 5.53
CA LEU A 26 8.76 2.61 4.39
C LEU A 26 9.50 2.20 3.10
N ARG A 27 8.74 1.92 2.03
CA ARG A 27 9.27 1.61 0.70
C ARG A 27 8.56 2.44 -0.36
N VAL A 28 9.28 2.80 -1.41
CA VAL A 28 8.74 3.50 -2.60
C VAL A 28 8.67 2.51 -3.75
N SER A 29 7.48 2.29 -4.29
CA SER A 29 7.28 1.46 -5.49
C SER A 29 5.96 1.80 -6.15
N SER A 30 5.92 1.77 -7.49
CA SER A 30 4.74 2.13 -8.28
C SER A 30 4.29 0.96 -9.13
N ALA A 31 3.11 0.41 -8.84
CA ALA A 31 2.52 -0.67 -9.64
C ALA A 31 2.27 -0.29 -11.11
N HIS A 32 2.13 1.00 -11.43
CA HIS A 32 1.93 1.47 -12.80
C HIS A 32 3.24 1.65 -13.58
N LYS A 33 4.36 1.91 -12.90
CA LYS A 33 5.64 2.26 -13.54
C LYS A 33 6.72 1.18 -13.39
N GLY A 34 6.59 0.34 -12.37
CA GLY A 34 7.51 -0.76 -12.03
C GLY A 34 6.76 -1.84 -11.22
N PRO A 35 5.80 -2.54 -11.84
CA PRO A 35 5.08 -3.63 -11.18
C PRO A 35 6.00 -4.79 -10.77
N ASP A 36 7.03 -5.06 -11.55
CA ASP A 36 8.08 -6.04 -11.27
C ASP A 36 8.84 -5.73 -9.96
N GLU A 37 9.28 -4.48 -9.78
CA GLU A 37 9.92 -4.06 -8.53
C GLU A 37 8.95 -4.15 -7.34
N THR A 38 7.67 -3.83 -7.55
CA THR A 38 6.64 -3.97 -6.51
C THR A 38 6.53 -5.42 -6.04
N LEU A 39 6.49 -6.38 -6.97
CA LEU A 39 6.44 -7.81 -6.68
C LEU A 39 7.74 -8.32 -6.04
N HIS A 40 8.89 -7.79 -6.47
CA HIS A 40 10.19 -8.10 -5.88
C HIS A 40 10.26 -7.67 -4.41
N ILE A 41 9.90 -6.43 -4.09
CA ILE A 41 9.86 -5.91 -2.72
C ILE A 41 8.90 -6.73 -1.85
N LYS A 42 7.70 -7.04 -2.37
CA LYS A 42 6.73 -7.90 -1.68
C LYS A 42 7.36 -9.25 -1.30
N ALA A 43 8.05 -9.91 -2.24
CA ALA A 43 8.66 -11.22 -2.02
C ALA A 43 9.75 -11.18 -0.92
N GLN A 44 10.46 -10.06 -0.75
CA GLN A 44 11.42 -9.90 0.35
C GLN A 44 10.74 -10.04 1.73
N TYR A 45 9.58 -9.39 1.92
CA TYR A 45 8.83 -9.44 3.18
C TYR A 45 8.03 -10.72 3.38
N GLU A 46 7.70 -11.45 2.31
CA GLU A 46 7.08 -12.78 2.44
C GLU A 46 8.11 -13.87 2.76
N GLY A 47 9.37 -13.67 2.35
CA GLY A 47 10.44 -14.66 2.47
C GLY A 47 11.22 -14.62 3.77
N ASP A 48 11.07 -13.58 4.59
CA ASP A 48 11.83 -13.41 5.84
C ASP A 48 11.20 -14.11 7.07
N GLY A 49 9.98 -14.64 6.92
CA GLY A 49 9.25 -15.35 7.98
C GLY A 49 8.63 -14.43 9.04
N VAL A 50 8.67 -13.11 8.85
CA VAL A 50 8.08 -12.13 9.79
C VAL A 50 6.62 -11.88 9.40
N PRO A 51 5.64 -12.09 10.31
CA PRO A 51 4.25 -11.74 10.05
C PRO A 51 4.11 -10.26 9.68
N THR A 52 3.62 -10.00 8.47
CA THR A 52 3.63 -8.66 7.89
C THR A 52 2.23 -8.24 7.43
N VAL A 53 1.90 -6.97 7.62
CA VAL A 53 0.73 -6.31 7.01
C VAL A 53 1.23 -5.24 6.06
N PHE A 54 0.74 -5.23 4.83
CA PHE A 54 1.10 -4.20 3.86
C PHE A 54 0.10 -3.04 3.91
N VAL A 55 0.60 -1.81 3.99
CA VAL A 55 -0.21 -0.60 3.84
C VAL A 55 0.14 0.08 2.52
N ALA A 56 -0.80 0.04 1.58
CA ALA A 56 -0.66 0.64 0.27
C ALA A 56 -1.11 2.11 0.30
N VAL A 57 -0.16 3.02 0.09
CA VAL A 57 -0.40 4.46 -0.02
C VAL A 57 -0.16 4.87 -1.47
N ALA A 58 -1.24 5.19 -2.18
CA ALA A 58 -1.21 5.74 -3.54
C ALA A 58 -2.40 6.67 -3.74
N GLY A 59 -2.16 7.89 -4.23
CA GLY A 59 -3.21 8.83 -4.60
C GLY A 59 -3.80 8.55 -5.99
N ARG A 60 -4.86 9.28 -6.35
CA ARG A 60 -5.56 9.15 -7.64
C ARG A 60 -6.11 7.74 -7.81
N SER A 61 -5.87 7.11 -8.98
CA SER A 61 -6.16 5.71 -9.23
C SER A 61 -5.15 4.82 -8.48
N ASN A 62 -5.57 4.27 -7.33
CA ASN A 62 -4.73 3.37 -6.54
C ASN A 62 -4.62 1.99 -7.21
N GLY A 63 -3.58 1.78 -8.02
CA GLY A 63 -3.22 0.45 -8.53
C GLY A 63 -2.30 -0.35 -7.60
N LEU A 64 -1.62 0.31 -6.66
CA LEU A 64 -0.64 -0.33 -5.76
C LEU A 64 -1.31 -1.34 -4.83
N GLY A 65 -2.40 -0.93 -4.18
CA GLY A 65 -3.21 -1.79 -3.31
C GLY A 65 -3.72 -3.05 -4.02
N PRO A 66 -4.47 -2.91 -5.13
CA PRO A 66 -4.94 -4.02 -5.94
C PRO A 66 -3.85 -5.02 -6.34
N VAL A 67 -2.73 -4.53 -6.87
CA VAL A 67 -1.63 -5.39 -7.30
C VAL A 67 -1.02 -6.14 -6.12
N MET A 68 -0.79 -5.47 -4.99
CA MET A 68 -0.30 -6.13 -3.78
C MET A 68 -1.30 -7.19 -3.29
N SER A 69 -2.57 -6.82 -3.13
CA SER A 69 -3.63 -7.70 -2.59
C SER A 69 -3.88 -8.92 -3.45
N GLY A 70 -3.73 -8.82 -4.77
CA GLY A 70 -3.91 -9.96 -5.67
C GLY A 70 -2.71 -10.93 -5.70
N ASN A 71 -1.56 -10.54 -5.13
CA ASN A 71 -0.31 -11.29 -5.25
C ASN A 71 0.30 -11.70 -3.89
N THR A 72 -0.39 -11.48 -2.78
CA THR A 72 0.07 -11.87 -1.44
C THR A 72 -1.05 -12.51 -0.64
N MET A 73 -0.69 -13.45 0.24
CA MET A 73 -1.61 -14.01 1.25
C MET A 73 -1.68 -13.15 2.51
N TYR A 74 -0.82 -12.14 2.64
CA TYR A 74 -0.81 -11.25 3.79
C TYR A 74 -1.89 -10.15 3.65
N PRO A 75 -2.39 -9.60 4.77
CA PRO A 75 -3.35 -8.52 4.71
C PRO A 75 -2.78 -7.28 4.00
N VAL A 76 -3.58 -6.69 3.11
CA VAL A 76 -3.26 -5.42 2.44
C VAL A 76 -4.32 -4.38 2.77
N ILE A 77 -3.88 -3.24 3.31
CA ILE A 77 -4.75 -2.12 3.69
C ILE A 77 -4.49 -0.96 2.74
N ASN A 78 -5.54 -0.48 2.08
CA ASN A 78 -5.48 0.75 1.30
C ASN A 78 -5.62 1.96 2.23
N CYS A 79 -4.61 2.83 2.24
CA CYS A 79 -4.64 4.11 2.95
C CYS A 79 -4.28 5.24 1.95
N PRO A 80 -5.19 5.58 1.02
CA PRO A 80 -4.92 6.60 0.02
C PRO A 80 -4.82 8.00 0.65
N PRO A 81 -3.88 8.86 0.22
CA PRO A 81 -3.74 10.23 0.70
C PRO A 81 -4.78 11.16 0.04
N LEU A 82 -6.06 10.95 0.37
CA LEU A 82 -7.17 11.69 -0.24
C LEU A 82 -7.14 13.18 0.12
N THR A 83 -7.53 14.02 -0.83
CA THR A 83 -7.73 15.47 -0.65
C THR A 83 -9.19 15.85 -0.89
N PRO A 84 -9.68 16.99 -0.38
CA PRO A 84 -11.07 17.41 -0.60
C PRO A 84 -11.45 17.57 -2.08
N ASP A 85 -10.51 18.00 -2.93
CA ASP A 85 -10.78 18.31 -4.34
C ASP A 85 -11.21 17.09 -5.17
N TRP A 86 -10.57 15.94 -4.94
CA TRP A 86 -10.76 14.72 -5.75
C TRP A 86 -11.00 13.45 -4.94
N GLY A 87 -10.94 13.53 -3.60
CA GLY A 87 -10.99 12.37 -2.71
C GLY A 87 -12.26 11.55 -2.84
N ALA A 88 -13.40 12.21 -3.12
CA ALA A 88 -14.69 11.55 -3.32
C ALA A 88 -14.71 10.63 -4.56
N GLN A 89 -13.89 10.93 -5.57
CA GLN A 89 -13.73 10.09 -6.77
C GLN A 89 -12.61 9.08 -6.57
N ASP A 90 -11.45 9.51 -6.08
CA ASP A 90 -10.26 8.68 -5.92
C ASP A 90 -10.47 7.48 -4.99
N VAL A 91 -11.27 7.65 -3.93
CA VAL A 91 -11.54 6.59 -2.94
C VAL A 91 -12.09 5.30 -3.57
N TRP A 92 -12.87 5.42 -4.66
CA TRP A 92 -13.49 4.27 -5.30
C TRP A 92 -12.49 3.31 -5.92
N SER A 93 -11.32 3.79 -6.32
CA SER A 93 -10.21 2.94 -6.80
C SER A 93 -9.67 2.00 -5.72
N SER A 94 -9.89 2.31 -4.44
CA SER A 94 -9.48 1.47 -3.30
C SER A 94 -10.61 0.59 -2.75
N LEU A 95 -11.88 0.93 -3.03
CA LEU A 95 -13.06 0.24 -2.48
C LEU A 95 -13.66 -0.79 -3.44
N ARG A 96 -13.70 -0.51 -4.75
CA ARG A 96 -14.33 -1.41 -5.74
C ARG A 96 -13.30 -2.34 -6.35
N MET A 97 -13.12 -3.48 -5.70
CA MET A 97 -12.17 -4.51 -6.13
C MET A 97 -12.85 -5.61 -6.96
N PRO A 98 -12.13 -6.23 -7.92
CA PRO A 98 -12.59 -7.49 -8.51
C PRO A 98 -12.67 -8.59 -7.45
N VAL A 99 -13.44 -9.64 -7.73
CA VAL A 99 -13.51 -10.81 -6.84
C VAL A 99 -12.13 -11.46 -6.75
N GLY A 100 -11.72 -11.82 -5.53
CA GLY A 100 -10.52 -12.62 -5.31
C GLY A 100 -10.70 -14.06 -5.79
N HIS A 101 -9.60 -14.77 -5.96
CA HIS A 101 -9.63 -16.21 -6.17
C HIS A 101 -10.06 -16.92 -4.88
N LYS A 102 -10.91 -17.95 -5.00
CA LYS A 102 -11.30 -18.82 -3.88
C LYS A 102 -10.17 -19.75 -3.48
#